data_AF-A0A2T1DWP3-F1
#
_entry.id   AF-A0A2T1DWP3-F1
#
_cell.length_a   1.000
_cell.length_b   1.000
_cell.length_c   1.000
_cell.angle_alpha   90.00
_cell.angle_beta   90.00
_cell.angle_gamma   90.00
#
_symmetry.space_group_name_H-M   'P 1'
#
loop_
_entity.id
_entity.type
_entity.pdbx_description
1 polymer ?
#
loop_
_entity_poly.entity_id
_entity_poly.type
_entity_poly.pdbx_seq_one_letter_code
_entity_poly.pdbx_strand_id
1 'polypeptide(L)'
;MEQLIQVVKSATEDKNYSTALRVANNAIKQFPEYATAYFYRAIALSNLGKPKEAKLNFEQAKKLYLTQLKNAKISAQEKSEARKKLETVEQHLLLLQP
;
A
#
# COMPACT_ATOMS: atom_id res chain seq x y z
N MET A 1 -9.02 12.41 0.33
CA MET A 1 -8.18 11.21 0.50
C MET A 1 -8.88 9.93 0.04
N GLU A 2 -10.08 9.60 0.54
CA GLU A 2 -10.83 8.38 0.17
C GLU A 2 -10.97 8.13 -1.34
N GLN A 3 -11.25 9.18 -2.13
CA GLN A 3 -11.43 9.04 -3.58
C GLN A 3 -10.17 8.51 -4.29
N LEU A 4 -8.96 8.98 -3.93
CA LEU A 4 -7.72 8.50 -4.56
C LEU A 4 -7.48 7.03 -4.24
N ILE A 5 -7.93 6.58 -3.08
CA ILE A 5 -7.71 5.21 -2.60
C ILE A 5 -8.69 4.24 -3.22
N GLN A 6 -9.95 4.67 -3.36
CA GLN A 6 -10.92 3.91 -4.11
C GLN A 6 -10.47 3.72 -5.56
N VAL A 7 -9.96 4.78 -6.20
CA VAL A 7 -9.47 4.69 -7.59
C VAL A 7 -8.23 3.81 -7.68
N VAL A 8 -7.25 3.95 -6.78
CA VAL A 8 -6.03 3.12 -6.85
C VAL A 8 -6.36 1.63 -6.63
N LYS A 9 -7.28 1.35 -5.69
CA LYS A 9 -7.77 0.00 -5.42
C LYS A 9 -8.47 -0.59 -6.63
N SER A 10 -9.47 0.11 -7.18
CA SER A 10 -10.18 -0.32 -8.39
C SER A 10 -9.21 -0.56 -9.53
N ALA A 11 -8.29 0.37 -9.78
CA ALA A 11 -7.29 0.23 -10.84
C ALA A 11 -6.37 -1.00 -10.63
N THR A 12 -6.02 -1.36 -9.39
CA THR A 12 -5.28 -2.61 -9.14
C THR A 12 -6.12 -3.87 -9.36
N GLU A 13 -7.42 -3.84 -9.02
CA GLU A 13 -8.37 -4.95 -9.23
C GLU A 13 -8.64 -5.16 -10.73
N ASP A 14 -8.76 -4.07 -11.48
CA ASP A 14 -8.91 -4.04 -12.95
C ASP A 14 -7.60 -4.36 -13.70
N LYS A 15 -6.52 -4.67 -12.97
CA LYS A 15 -5.17 -4.90 -13.50
C LYS A 15 -4.60 -3.72 -14.30
N ASN A 16 -5.18 -2.53 -14.13
CA ASN A 16 -4.71 -1.28 -14.72
C ASN A 16 -3.57 -0.70 -13.86
N TYR A 17 -2.44 -1.39 -13.87
CA TYR A 17 -1.31 -1.09 -12.98
C TYR A 17 -0.64 0.25 -13.30
N SER A 18 -0.70 0.73 -14.54
CA SER A 18 -0.19 2.06 -14.91
C SER A 18 -1.01 3.17 -14.26
N THR A 19 -2.34 3.04 -14.25
CA THR A 19 -3.25 3.97 -13.56
C THR A 19 -3.07 3.87 -12.04
N ALA A 20 -3.01 2.66 -11.50
CA ALA A 20 -2.76 2.44 -10.08
C ALA A 20 -1.44 3.11 -9.65
N LEU A 21 -0.35 2.92 -10.40
CA LEU A 21 0.94 3.55 -10.10
C LEU A 21 0.84 5.09 -10.10
N ARG A 22 0.18 5.68 -11.10
CA ARG A 22 0.00 7.13 -11.19
C ARG A 22 -0.80 7.68 -10.02
N VAL A 23 -1.92 7.04 -9.67
CA VAL A 23 -2.80 7.46 -8.59
C VAL A 23 -2.12 7.28 -7.23
N ALA A 24 -1.42 6.16 -7.03
CA ALA A 24 -0.64 5.92 -5.82
C ALA A 24 0.47 6.97 -5.63
N ASN A 25 1.18 7.34 -6.69
CA ASN A 25 2.19 8.41 -6.64
C ASN A 25 1.57 9.75 -6.24
N ASN A 26 0.38 10.08 -6.74
CA ASN A 26 -0.33 11.29 -6.36
C ASN A 26 -0.76 11.24 -4.88
N ALA A 27 -1.32 10.12 -4.43
CA ALA A 27 -1.71 9.92 -3.04
C ALA A 27 -0.51 10.06 -2.08
N ILE A 28 0.65 9.50 -2.43
CA ILE A 28 1.89 9.63 -1.64
C ILE A 28 2.38 11.08 -1.58
N LYS A 29 2.30 11.83 -2.69
CA LYS A 29 2.70 13.25 -2.71
C LYS A 29 1.86 14.11 -1.78
N GLN A 30 0.56 13.83 -1.70
CA GLN A 30 -0.36 14.57 -0.83
C GLN A 30 -0.31 14.06 0.61
N PHE A 31 -0.15 12.75 0.80
CA PHE A 31 -0.22 12.06 2.09
C PHE A 31 0.96 11.09 2.24
N PRO A 32 2.16 11.59 2.58
CA PRO A 32 3.38 10.76 2.64
C PRO A 32 3.36 9.74 3.79
N GLU A 33 2.46 9.90 4.77
CA GLU A 33 2.30 8.95 5.87
C GLU A 33 1.23 7.89 5.59
N TYR A 34 0.63 7.90 4.40
CA TYR A 34 -0.50 7.05 4.08
C TYR A 34 -0.09 5.66 3.59
N ALA A 35 0.00 4.71 4.52
CA ALA A 35 0.46 3.34 4.31
C ALA A 35 -0.21 2.62 3.12
N THR A 36 -1.52 2.82 2.93
CA THR A 36 -2.28 2.18 1.85
C THR A 36 -1.86 2.63 0.46
N ALA A 37 -1.40 3.87 0.28
CA ALA A 37 -0.89 4.30 -1.03
C ALA A 37 0.41 3.59 -1.41
N TYR A 38 1.31 3.39 -0.45
CA TYR A 38 2.54 2.60 -0.67
C TYR A 38 2.24 1.13 -0.97
N PHE A 39 1.23 0.55 -0.29
CA PHE A 39 0.78 -0.82 -0.57
C PHE A 39 0.30 -1.00 -2.01
N TYR A 40 -0.62 -0.17 -2.49
CA TYR A 40 -1.11 -0.28 -3.86
C TYR A 40 -0.06 0.08 -4.91
N ARG A 41 0.85 1.01 -4.59
CA ARG A 41 2.04 1.27 -5.43
C ARG A 41 2.90 0.02 -5.57
N ALA A 42 3.14 -0.70 -4.46
CA ALA A 42 3.93 -1.92 -4.47
C ALA A 42 3.28 -3.03 -5.32
N ILE A 43 1.96 -3.23 -5.20
CA ILE A 43 1.21 -4.16 -6.05
C ILE A 43 1.36 -3.79 -7.52
N ALA A 44 1.16 -2.52 -7.87
CA ALA A 44 1.31 -2.05 -9.25
C ALA A 44 2.72 -2.29 -9.78
N LEU A 45 3.76 -1.94 -9.01
CA LEU A 45 5.16 -2.15 -9.38
C LEU A 45 5.51 -3.64 -9.55
N SER A 46 5.00 -4.50 -8.67
CA SER A 46 5.23 -5.94 -8.74
C SER A 46 4.68 -6.51 -10.05
N ASN A 47 3.45 -6.12 -10.42
CA ASN A 47 2.82 -6.57 -11.66
C ASN A 47 3.40 -5.92 -12.92
N LEU A 48 4.02 -4.74 -12.80
CA LEU A 48 4.76 -4.10 -13.88
C LEU A 48 6.20 -4.63 -14.04
N GLY A 49 6.56 -5.73 -13.37
CA GLY A 49 7.88 -6.35 -13.51
C GLY A 49 9.00 -5.61 -12.76
N LYS A 50 8.65 -4.82 -11.73
CA LYS A 50 9.59 -4.05 -10.91
C LYS A 50 9.63 -4.55 -9.46
N PRO A 51 10.02 -5.82 -9.21
CA PRO A 51 9.94 -6.45 -7.88
C PRO A 51 10.84 -5.77 -6.84
N LYS A 52 12.00 -5.23 -7.24
CA LYS A 52 12.90 -4.48 -6.34
C LYS A 52 12.22 -3.21 -5.80
N GLU A 53 11.58 -2.44 -6.68
CA GLU A 53 10.85 -1.23 -6.28
C GLU A 53 9.59 -1.59 -5.48
N ALA A 54 8.92 -2.69 -5.83
CA ALA A 54 7.76 -3.20 -5.09
C ALA A 54 8.13 -3.54 -3.65
N LYS A 55 9.24 -4.26 -3.44
CA LYS A 55 9.75 -4.61 -2.11
C LYS A 55 9.97 -3.38 -1.23
N LEU A 56 10.64 -2.35 -1.75
CA LEU A 56 10.87 -1.09 -1.02
C LEU A 56 9.56 -0.40 -0.61
N ASN A 57 8.55 -0.41 -1.49
CA ASN A 57 7.25 0.18 -1.19
C ASN A 57 6.46 -0.67 -0.19
N PHE A 58 6.54 -2.00 -0.25
CA PHE A 58 5.97 -2.87 0.77
C PHE A 58 6.62 -2.68 2.14
N GLU A 59 7.94 -2.56 2.22
CA GLU A 59 8.65 -2.26 3.46
C GLU A 59 8.24 -0.91 4.06
N GLN A 60 8.08 0.11 3.22
CA GLN A 60 7.58 1.42 3.65
C GLN A 60 6.13 1.33 4.14
N ALA A 61 5.25 0.62 3.42
CA ALA A 61 3.87 0.38 3.84
C ALA A 61 3.82 -0.33 5.21
N LYS A 62 4.64 -1.38 5.39
CA LYS A 62 4.79 -2.10 6.67
C LYS A 62 5.15 -1.14 7.80
N LYS A 63 6.18 -0.31 7.63
CA LYS A 63 6.62 0.66 8.62
C LYS A 63 5.49 1.62 9.01
N LEU A 64 4.78 2.15 8.02
CA LEU A 64 3.67 3.09 8.25
C LEU A 64 2.47 2.43 8.94
N TYR A 65 2.10 1.20 8.56
CA TYR A 65 1.04 0.47 9.27
C TYR A 65 1.41 0.20 10.72
N LEU A 66 2.64 -0.19 11.01
CA LEU A 66 3.11 -0.37 12.39
C LEU A 66 3.05 0.94 13.19
N THR A 67 3.40 2.07 12.58
CA THR A 67 3.24 3.39 13.20
C THR A 67 1.77 3.72 13.45
N GLN A 68 0.88 3.47 12.48
CA GLN A 68 -0.56 3.69 12.62
C GLN A 68 -1.13 2.84 13.76
N LEU A 69 -0.78 1.56 13.85
CA LEU A 69 -1.24 0.64 14.89
C LEU A 69 -0.80 1.02 16.32
N LYS A 70 0.32 1.74 16.45
CA LYS A 70 0.83 2.27 17.72
C LYS A 70 0.13 3.56 18.13
N ASN A 71 -0.52 4.26 17.21
CA ASN A 71 -1.23 5.48 17.52
C ASN A 71 -2.52 5.15 18.30
N ALA A 72 -2.58 5.57 19.56
CA ALA A 72 -3.72 5.32 20.45
C ALA A 72 -5.02 6.01 20.01
N LYS A 73 -4.95 6.95 19.05
CA LYS A 73 -6.11 7.71 18.54
C LYS A 73 -6.88 7.02 17.41
N ILE A 74 -6.37 5.91 16.85
CA ILE A 74 -7.07 5.22 15.76
C ILE A 74 -8.26 4.41 16.29
N SER A 75 -9.35 4.34 15.52
CA SER A 75 -10.50 3.53 15.87
C SER A 75 -10.20 2.03 15.79
N ALA A 76 -11.02 1.21 16.45
CA ALA A 76 -10.90 -0.25 16.37
C ALA A 76 -11.06 -0.78 14.92
N GLN A 77 -11.90 -0.13 14.12
CA GLN A 77 -12.09 -0.47 12.71
C GLN A 77 -10.83 -0.20 11.89
N GLU A 78 -10.25 1.00 11.99
CA GLU A 78 -9.00 1.34 11.31
C GLU A 78 -7.84 0.45 11.74
N LYS A 79 -7.79 0.10 13.04
CA LYS A 79 -6.80 -0.84 13.59
C LYS A 79 -6.95 -2.23 12.98
N SER A 80 -8.17 -2.73 12.83
CA SER A 80 -8.46 -4.01 12.20
C SER A 80 -8.05 -4.02 10.72
N GLU A 81 -8.38 -2.94 9.99
CA GLU A 81 -8.03 -2.81 8.58
C GLU A 81 -6.52 -2.71 8.36
N ALA A 82 -5.82 -1.89 9.15
CA ALA A 82 -4.37 -1.76 9.09
C ALA A 82 -3.65 -3.09 9.40
N ARG A 83 -4.17 -3.90 10.34
CA ARG A 83 -3.65 -5.25 10.62
C ARG A 83 -3.80 -6.19 9.44
N LYS A 84 -4.98 -6.24 8.80
CA LYS A 84 -5.20 -7.08 7.62
C LYS A 84 -4.25 -6.71 6.48
N LYS A 85 -4.15 -5.42 6.19
CA LYS A 85 -3.25 -4.93 5.12
C LYS A 85 -1.78 -5.19 5.46
N LEU A 86 -1.38 -5.06 6.72
CA LEU A 86 -0.03 -5.40 7.18
C LEU A 86 0.29 -6.88 6.96
N GLU A 87 -0.63 -7.79 7.32
CA GLU A 87 -0.46 -9.22 7.07
C GLU A 87 -0.30 -9.50 5.56
N THR A 88 -1.11 -8.87 4.72
CA THR A 88 -0.99 -8.99 3.26
C THR A 88 0.35 -8.46 2.75
N VAL A 89 0.84 -7.33 3.28
CA VAL A 89 2.17 -6.79 2.95
C VAL A 89 3.27 -7.80 3.29
N GLU A 90 3.19 -8.45 4.45
CA GLU A 90 4.18 -9.44 4.89
C GLU A 90 4.17 -10.68 3.99
N GLN A 91 2.99 -11.16 3.60
CA GLN A 91 2.86 -12.25 2.62
C GLN A 91 3.50 -11.88 1.27
N HIS A 92 3.23 -10.69 0.74
CA HIS A 92 3.86 -10.25 -0.51
C HIS A 92 5.39 -10.10 -0.37
N LEU A 93 5.89 -9.61 0.76
CA LEU A 93 7.33 -9.51 1.01
C LEU A 93 8.01 -10.87 1.02
N LEU A 94 7.35 -11.91 1.54
CA LEU A 94 7.85 -13.29 1.51
C LEU A 94 7.92 -13.83 0.07
N LEU A 95 6.91 -13.53 -0.76
CA LEU A 95 6.88 -13.94 -2.17
C LEU A 95 7.91 -13.21 -3.05
N LEU A 96 8.43 -12.07 -2.58
CA LEU A 96 9.46 -11.27 -3.26
C LEU A 96 10.88 -11.57 -2.76
N GLN A 97 11.06 -12.63 -1.97
CA GLN A 97 12.39 -13.10 -1.56
C GLN A 97 13.12 -13.75 -2.77
N PRO A 98 14.45 -13.57 -2.86
CA PRO A 98 15.26 -14.13 -3.96
C PRO A 98 15.28 -15.66 -3.97
#